data_AF-A0A957D2H5-F1
#
_entry.id   AF-A0A957D2H5-F1
#
_cell.length_a   1.000
_cell.length_b   1.000
_cell.length_c   1.000
_cell.angle_alpha   90.00
_cell.angle_beta   90.00
_cell.angle_gamma   90.00
#
_symmetry.space_group_name_H-M   'P 1'
#
loop_
_entity.id
_entity.type
_entity.pdbx_description
1 polymer ?
#
loop_
_entity_poly.entity_id
_entity_poly.type
_entity_poly.pdbx_seq_one_letter_code
_entity_poly.pdbx_strand_id
1 'polypeptide(L)'
;MRSGSYLLHVRVKTAVSVSFGRFSSGEPVPVPAGMVVYIGSAMGQKGSGSLARRLLRHATRTGERPFHPIRRAMLTVFPSIGLADLPLHPPPTKTCHWHIDYLLDHEAVDLTHVMILRSRQRLESDIARLLTADPATFVIRTGLGAGDAAGETHLLGVTAVSHWWQTLPDRLAPLLE
;
A
#
# COMPACT_ATOMS: atom_id res chain seq x y z
N MET A 1 0.42 -13.53 14.14
CA MET A 1 0.75 -12.11 14.39
C MET A 1 -0.06 -11.20 13.48
N ARG A 2 -0.53 -10.05 14.00
CA ARG A 2 -1.43 -9.12 13.28
C ARG A 2 -0.79 -7.78 12.91
N SER A 3 0.51 -7.68 13.12
CA SER A 3 1.36 -6.53 12.81
C SER A 3 2.43 -6.89 11.78
N GLY A 4 3.00 -5.86 11.16
CA GLY A 4 4.15 -5.99 10.27
C GLY A 4 4.16 -4.95 9.17
N SER A 5 4.88 -5.24 8.09
CA SER A 5 4.93 -4.42 6.88
C SER A 5 4.06 -5.02 5.78
N TYR A 6 3.68 -4.21 4.80
CA TYR A 6 2.95 -4.63 3.63
C TYR A 6 3.37 -3.85 2.39
N LEU A 7 3.17 -4.48 1.25
CA LEU A 7 3.26 -3.83 -0.05
C LEU A 7 1.89 -3.84 -0.70
N LEU A 8 1.52 -2.73 -1.32
CA LEU A 8 0.31 -2.64 -2.14
C LEU A 8 0.71 -2.66 -3.61
N HIS A 9 0.14 -3.57 -4.39
CA HIS A 9 0.27 -3.59 -5.84
C HIS A 9 -0.92 -2.85 -6.46
N VAL A 10 -0.64 -1.68 -7.01
CA VAL A 10 -1.63 -0.73 -7.48
C VAL A 10 -1.53 -0.61 -8.99
N ARG A 11 -2.67 -0.75 -9.67
CA ARG A 11 -2.79 -0.55 -11.11
C ARG A 11 -3.44 0.79 -11.40
N VAL A 12 -2.74 1.65 -12.12
CA VAL A 12 -3.21 2.94 -12.62
C VAL A 12 -3.61 2.75 -14.08
N LYS A 13 -4.91 2.75 -14.38
CA LYS A 13 -5.47 2.45 -15.71
C LYS A 13 -5.12 3.52 -16.74
N THR A 14 -5.18 4.78 -16.32
CA THR A 14 -4.86 5.97 -17.11
C THR A 14 -4.02 6.90 -16.24
N ALA A 15 -3.14 7.70 -16.84
CA ALA A 15 -2.37 8.67 -16.08
C ALA A 15 -3.31 9.61 -15.31
N VAL A 16 -2.94 9.95 -14.08
CA VAL A 16 -3.73 10.80 -13.18
C VAL A 16 -2.84 11.85 -12.55
N SER A 17 -3.43 12.97 -12.13
CA SER A 17 -2.75 13.97 -11.32
C SER A 17 -3.42 14.01 -9.95
N VAL A 18 -2.64 13.80 -8.89
CA VAL A 18 -3.19 13.59 -7.53
C VAL A 18 -2.56 14.57 -6.55
N SER A 19 -3.39 15.35 -5.87
CA SER A 19 -2.97 16.12 -4.69
C SER A 19 -2.91 15.20 -3.47
N PHE A 20 -1.70 14.92 -3.00
CA PHE A 20 -1.44 14.01 -1.89
C PHE A 20 -1.59 14.72 -0.52
N GLY A 21 -2.76 15.29 -0.27
CA GLY A 21 -3.01 16.10 0.93
C GLY A 21 -2.18 17.38 0.92
N ARG A 22 -1.38 17.61 1.97
CA ARG A 22 -0.47 18.78 2.07
C ARG A 22 0.92 18.53 1.49
N PHE A 23 1.20 17.31 1.01
CA PHE A 23 2.48 17.00 0.39
C PHE A 23 2.76 17.93 -0.78
N SER A 24 4.01 18.40 -0.91
CA SER A 24 4.40 19.36 -1.94
C SER A 24 3.49 20.61 -1.98
N SER A 25 3.09 21.11 -0.80
CA SER A 25 2.16 22.23 -0.65
C SER A 25 0.76 22.00 -1.24
N GLY A 26 0.39 20.73 -1.49
CA GLY A 26 -0.87 20.35 -2.11
C GLY A 26 -0.85 20.34 -3.64
N GLU A 27 0.30 20.67 -4.25
CA GLU A 27 0.47 20.62 -5.69
C GLU A 27 0.20 19.20 -6.23
N PRO A 28 -0.61 19.08 -7.29
CA PRO A 28 -0.88 17.78 -7.91
C PRO A 28 0.41 17.13 -8.44
N VAL A 29 0.62 15.87 -8.08
CA VAL A 29 1.74 15.08 -8.59
C VAL A 29 1.23 14.17 -9.71
N PRO A 30 1.86 14.19 -10.91
CA PRO A 30 1.49 13.29 -11.99
C PRO A 30 1.92 11.86 -11.66
N VAL A 31 0.98 10.92 -11.79
CA VAL A 31 1.20 9.48 -11.65
C VAL A 31 0.91 8.84 -13.00
N PRO A 32 1.91 8.21 -13.65
CA PRO A 32 1.72 7.61 -14.96
C PRO A 32 0.77 6.40 -14.90
N ALA A 33 0.17 6.07 -16.04
CA ALA A 33 -0.50 4.77 -16.19
C ALA A 33 0.50 3.63 -16.02
N GLY A 34 0.07 2.52 -15.44
CA GLY A 34 0.91 1.35 -15.21
C GLY A 34 0.83 0.84 -13.78
N MET A 35 1.93 0.25 -13.32
CA MET A 35 2.03 -0.37 -12.00
C MET A 35 2.72 0.58 -11.01
N VAL A 36 2.17 0.64 -9.81
CA VAL A 36 2.71 1.39 -8.68
C VAL A 36 2.78 0.45 -7.49
N VAL A 37 3.89 0.49 -6.76
CA VAL A 37 4.06 -0.20 -5.49
C VAL A 37 4.09 0.82 -4.35
N TYR A 38 3.32 0.56 -3.31
CA TYR A 38 3.38 1.32 -2.07
C TYR A 38 3.89 0.44 -0.93
N ILE A 39 4.83 0.96 -0.15
CA ILE A 39 5.35 0.33 1.06
C ILE A 39 4.67 0.99 2.26
N GLY A 40 4.19 0.17 3.20
CA GLY A 40 3.69 0.68 4.48
C GLY A 40 3.80 -0.35 5.58
N SER A 41 3.52 0.07 6.80
CA SER A 41 3.53 -0.79 7.98
C SER A 41 2.24 -0.67 8.77
N ALA A 42 1.95 -1.62 9.65
CA ALA A 42 0.88 -1.57 10.63
C ALA A 42 1.34 -2.33 11.88
N MET A 43 1.75 -1.61 12.91
CA MET A 43 2.41 -2.21 14.09
C MET A 43 1.45 -2.51 15.25
N GLY A 44 0.18 -2.12 15.15
CA GLY A 44 -0.81 -2.38 16.19
C GLY A 44 -1.30 -3.83 16.18
N GLN A 45 -1.64 -4.37 17.35
CA GLN A 45 -2.24 -5.71 17.46
C GLN A 45 -3.77 -5.71 17.34
N LYS A 46 -4.40 -4.55 17.57
CA LYS A 46 -5.85 -4.35 17.57
C LYS A 46 -6.20 -3.00 16.93
N GLY A 47 -7.50 -2.77 16.70
CA GLY A 47 -8.02 -1.52 16.15
C GLY A 47 -7.47 -1.18 14.76
N SER A 48 -7.56 0.11 14.39
CA SER A 48 -7.11 0.66 13.11
C SER A 48 -5.58 0.54 12.89
N GLY A 49 -4.82 0.26 13.95
CA GLY A 49 -3.38 0.02 13.88
C GLY A 49 -3.00 -1.39 13.42
N SER A 50 -3.94 -2.33 13.35
CA SER A 50 -3.69 -3.70 12.87
C SER A 50 -3.61 -3.82 11.35
N LEU A 51 -2.82 -4.78 10.85
CA LEU A 51 -2.63 -5.03 9.42
C LEU A 51 -3.96 -5.20 8.68
N ALA A 52 -4.82 -6.09 9.16
CA ALA A 52 -6.09 -6.38 8.51
C ALA A 52 -6.96 -5.12 8.35
N ARG A 53 -7.08 -4.30 9.41
CA ARG A 53 -7.89 -3.08 9.35
C ARG A 53 -7.24 -1.98 8.51
N ARG A 54 -5.90 -1.86 8.53
CA ARG A 54 -5.18 -0.88 7.70
C ARG A 54 -5.31 -1.22 6.21
N LEU A 55 -5.14 -2.49 5.84
CA LEU A 55 -5.30 -2.96 4.45
C LEU A 55 -6.76 -2.83 3.97
N LEU A 56 -7.74 -3.17 4.81
CA LEU A 56 -9.16 -2.95 4.46
C LEU A 56 -9.49 -1.47 4.25
N ARG A 57 -8.86 -0.57 5.02
CA ARG A 57 -8.99 0.88 4.81
C ARG A 57 -8.42 1.30 3.46
N HIS A 58 -7.27 0.80 3.05
CA HIS A 58 -6.72 1.07 1.72
C HIS A 58 -7.63 0.53 0.60
N ALA A 59 -8.23 -0.65 0.78
CA ALA A 59 -9.20 -1.21 -0.16
C ALA A 59 -10.58 -0.51 -0.16
N THR A 60 -10.77 0.51 0.69
CA THR A 60 -11.99 1.32 0.78
C THR A 60 -11.74 2.71 0.18
N ARG A 61 -12.74 3.26 -0.50
CA ARG A 61 -12.74 4.64 -1.03
C ARG A 61 -13.64 5.53 -0.18
N THR A 62 -13.46 6.85 -0.32
CA THR A 62 -14.29 7.88 0.31
C THR A 62 -15.58 8.09 -0.47
N GLY A 63 -16.61 8.61 0.21
CA GLY A 63 -17.92 8.87 -0.37
C GLY A 63 -18.62 7.60 -0.86
N GLU A 64 -19.38 7.72 -1.93
CA GLU A 64 -20.16 6.63 -2.53
C GLU A 64 -19.39 5.86 -3.62
N ARG A 65 -18.09 6.12 -3.77
CA ARG A 65 -17.27 5.48 -4.81
C ARG A 65 -17.22 3.97 -4.60
N PRO A 66 -17.24 3.18 -5.68
CA PRO A 66 -17.06 1.74 -5.59
C PRO A 66 -15.75 1.40 -4.87
N PHE A 67 -15.77 0.36 -4.05
CA PHE A 67 -14.57 -0.08 -3.34
C PHE A 67 -13.64 -0.89 -4.26
N HIS A 68 -12.39 -1.07 -3.84
CA HIS A 68 -11.45 -1.88 -4.61
C HIS A 68 -11.91 -3.35 -4.64
N PRO A 69 -11.92 -4.02 -5.82
CA PRO A 69 -12.43 -5.40 -5.94
C PRO A 69 -11.77 -6.41 -4.97
N ILE A 70 -10.48 -6.21 -4.66
CA ILE A 70 -9.72 -7.06 -3.72
C ILE A 70 -10.35 -7.10 -2.32
N ARG A 71 -11.13 -6.08 -1.91
CA ARG A 71 -11.71 -5.98 -0.58
C ARG A 71 -12.55 -7.20 -0.21
N ARG A 72 -13.30 -7.77 -1.17
CA ARG A 72 -14.10 -8.98 -0.95
C ARG A 72 -13.23 -10.18 -0.58
N ALA A 73 -12.11 -10.35 -1.27
CA ALA A 73 -11.13 -11.39 -0.95
C ALA A 73 -10.52 -11.16 0.43
N MET A 74 -10.14 -9.91 0.77
CA MET A 74 -9.58 -9.58 2.08
C MET A 74 -10.51 -9.96 3.24
N LEU A 75 -11.82 -9.69 3.14
CA LEU A 75 -12.80 -10.01 4.18
C LEU A 75 -12.88 -11.53 4.47
N THR A 76 -12.58 -12.36 3.47
CA THR A 76 -12.62 -13.83 3.59
C THR A 76 -11.25 -14.40 3.98
N VAL A 77 -10.19 -13.93 3.32
CA VAL A 77 -8.83 -14.46 3.45
C VAL A 77 -8.21 -14.05 4.79
N PHE A 78 -8.37 -12.79 5.22
CA PHE A 78 -7.70 -12.30 6.43
C PHE A 78 -8.04 -13.10 7.68
N PRO A 79 -9.32 -13.45 7.96
CA PRO A 79 -9.63 -14.36 9.05
C PRO A 79 -9.05 -15.76 8.87
N SER A 80 -9.12 -16.33 7.66
CA SER A 80 -8.62 -17.69 7.38
C SER A 80 -7.11 -17.85 7.63
N ILE A 81 -6.34 -16.78 7.46
CA ILE A 81 -4.88 -16.78 7.70
C ILE A 81 -4.51 -16.23 9.10
N GLY A 82 -5.48 -15.98 9.98
CA GLY A 82 -5.26 -15.49 11.35
C GLY A 82 -4.85 -14.02 11.46
N LEU A 83 -5.12 -13.20 10.44
CA LEU A 83 -4.82 -11.76 10.44
C LEU A 83 -5.91 -10.92 11.15
N ALA A 84 -7.12 -11.46 11.28
CA ALA A 84 -8.23 -10.88 12.02
C ALA A 84 -9.14 -11.98 12.58
N ASP A 85 -10.01 -11.64 13.53
CA ASP A 85 -11.11 -12.50 13.96
C ASP A 85 -12.36 -12.21 13.12
N LEU A 86 -13.31 -13.15 13.11
CA LEU A 86 -14.66 -12.90 12.64
C LEU A 86 -15.54 -12.33 13.78
N PRO A 87 -16.50 -11.44 13.46
CA PRO A 87 -16.75 -10.87 12.15
C PRO A 87 -15.76 -9.73 11.81
N LEU A 88 -15.26 -9.72 10.58
CA LEU A 88 -14.40 -8.66 10.05
C LEU A 88 -15.23 -7.74 9.16
N HIS A 89 -15.26 -6.45 9.49
CA HIS A 89 -15.98 -5.44 8.73
C HIS A 89 -15.02 -4.39 8.16
N PRO A 90 -15.29 -3.88 6.95
CA PRO A 90 -14.58 -2.69 6.46
C PRO A 90 -14.94 -1.46 7.32
N PRO A 91 -14.12 -0.39 7.28
CA PRO A 91 -14.49 0.84 7.95
C PRO A 91 -15.80 1.41 7.36
N PRO A 92 -16.74 1.91 8.19
CA PRO A 92 -18.03 2.41 7.72
C PRO A 92 -17.89 3.68 6.87
N THR A 93 -16.90 4.51 7.21
CA THR A 93 -16.55 5.72 6.48
C THR A 93 -15.03 5.80 6.36
N LYS A 94 -14.54 6.45 5.30
CA LYS A 94 -13.12 6.71 5.07
C LYS A 94 -12.87 8.18 4.81
N THR A 95 -11.80 8.67 5.40
CA THR A 95 -11.11 9.91 5.04
C THR A 95 -9.73 9.57 4.47
N CYS A 96 -9.19 10.38 3.58
CA CYS A 96 -7.80 10.20 3.14
C CYS A 96 -6.87 10.64 4.28
N HIS A 97 -5.96 9.76 4.70
CA HIS A 97 -5.02 10.03 5.78
C HIS A 97 -3.57 9.84 5.34
N TRP A 98 -3.26 8.72 4.69
CA TRP A 98 -1.94 8.47 4.13
C TRP A 98 -1.87 8.93 2.68
N HIS A 99 -0.69 9.30 2.19
CA HIS A 99 -0.52 9.72 0.79
C HIS A 99 -1.15 8.69 -0.19
N ILE A 100 -0.89 7.39 0.02
CA ILE A 100 -1.48 6.35 -0.83
C ILE A 100 -3.02 6.34 -0.83
N ASP A 101 -3.69 6.82 0.22
CA ASP A 101 -5.15 6.89 0.23
C ASP A 101 -5.67 7.83 -0.85
N TYR A 102 -4.98 8.95 -1.12
CA TYR A 102 -5.38 9.90 -2.16
C TYR A 102 -5.32 9.28 -3.56
N LEU A 103 -4.28 8.49 -3.83
CA LEU A 103 -4.16 7.77 -5.10
C LEU A 103 -5.21 6.66 -5.21
N LEU A 104 -5.41 5.88 -4.14
CA LEU A 104 -6.38 4.78 -4.10
C LEU A 104 -7.84 5.27 -4.15
N ASP A 105 -8.10 6.54 -3.84
CA ASP A 105 -9.44 7.12 -3.93
C ASP A 105 -9.88 7.43 -5.37
N HIS A 106 -8.94 7.42 -6.31
CA HIS A 106 -9.21 7.66 -7.73
C HIS A 106 -9.80 6.42 -8.42
N GLU A 107 -10.84 6.57 -9.25
CA GLU A 107 -11.54 5.44 -9.90
C GLU A 107 -10.71 4.75 -11.00
N ALA A 108 -9.81 5.50 -11.63
CA ALA A 108 -8.81 4.96 -12.55
C ALA A 108 -7.75 4.09 -11.87
N VAL A 109 -7.76 3.94 -10.54
CA VAL A 109 -6.74 3.24 -9.77
C VAL A 109 -7.34 2.06 -9.05
N ASP A 110 -6.84 0.84 -9.29
CA ASP A 110 -7.26 -0.35 -8.54
C ASP A 110 -6.13 -0.88 -7.66
N LEU A 111 -6.43 -1.19 -6.40
CA LEU A 111 -5.62 -2.07 -5.57
C LEU A 111 -5.88 -3.52 -6.01
N THR A 112 -4.86 -4.16 -6.55
CA THR A 112 -5.00 -5.48 -7.20
C THR A 112 -4.41 -6.61 -6.39
N HIS A 113 -3.31 -6.37 -5.67
CA HIS A 113 -2.70 -7.36 -4.77
C HIS A 113 -2.17 -6.67 -3.51
N VAL A 114 -2.00 -7.47 -2.45
CA VAL A 114 -1.28 -7.07 -1.25
C VAL A 114 -0.29 -8.16 -0.89
N MET A 115 0.91 -7.77 -0.48
CA MET A 115 1.89 -8.65 0.12
C MET A 115 2.02 -8.28 1.60
N ILE A 116 2.03 -9.28 2.48
CA ILE A 116 2.00 -9.06 3.93
C ILE A 116 3.21 -9.75 4.55
N LEU A 117 4.08 -8.95 5.16
CA LEU A 117 5.25 -9.39 5.89
C LEU A 117 4.93 -9.27 7.38
N ARG A 118 4.52 -10.37 7.99
CA ARG A 118 4.19 -10.39 9.42
C ARG A 118 5.50 -10.35 10.21
N SER A 119 5.83 -9.18 10.78
CA SER A 119 6.96 -9.01 11.71
C SER A 119 6.56 -8.19 12.95
N ARG A 120 7.31 -8.37 14.04
CA ARG A 120 7.30 -7.42 15.18
C ARG A 120 8.21 -6.22 14.92
N GLN A 121 9.20 -6.40 14.04
CA GLN A 121 10.09 -5.34 13.60
C GLN A 121 9.40 -4.50 12.53
N ARG A 122 9.79 -3.22 12.46
CA ARG A 122 9.35 -2.33 11.40
C ARG A 122 10.33 -2.46 10.23
N LEU A 123 9.90 -3.12 9.16
CA LEU A 123 10.74 -3.41 7.98
C LEU A 123 10.54 -2.38 6.85
N GLU A 124 9.75 -1.33 7.08
CA GLU A 124 9.33 -0.38 6.05
C GLU A 124 10.52 0.27 5.33
N SER A 125 11.51 0.78 6.08
CA SER A 125 12.73 1.38 5.55
C SER A 125 13.62 0.38 4.80
N ASP A 126 13.75 -0.85 5.28
CA ASP A 126 14.54 -1.89 4.60
C ASP A 126 13.93 -2.24 3.24
N ILE A 127 12.61 -2.40 3.21
CA ILE A 127 11.87 -2.66 1.98
C ILE A 127 11.98 -1.45 1.04
N ALA A 128 11.82 -0.22 1.55
CA ALA A 128 11.91 0.99 0.74
C ALA A 128 13.30 1.14 0.10
N ARG A 129 14.38 0.87 0.83
CA ARG A 129 15.74 0.85 0.29
C ARG A 129 15.92 -0.21 -0.79
N LEU A 130 15.48 -1.45 -0.52
CA LEU A 130 15.60 -2.56 -1.46
C LEU A 130 14.86 -2.25 -2.77
N LEU A 131 13.63 -1.74 -2.68
CA LEU A 131 12.84 -1.44 -3.87
C LEU A 131 13.36 -0.21 -4.60
N THR A 132 13.78 0.85 -3.91
CA THR A 132 14.33 2.05 -4.56
C THR A 132 15.63 1.74 -5.34
N ALA A 133 16.42 0.77 -4.89
CA ALA A 133 17.63 0.31 -5.57
C ALA A 133 17.34 -0.67 -6.74
N ASP A 134 16.09 -1.10 -6.91
CA ASP A 134 15.71 -2.06 -7.94
C ASP A 134 15.55 -1.36 -9.31
N PRO A 135 16.26 -1.82 -10.36
CA PRO A 135 16.14 -1.26 -11.71
C PRO A 135 14.74 -1.37 -12.32
N ALA A 136 13.89 -2.25 -11.79
CA ALA A 136 12.49 -2.38 -12.19
C ALA A 136 11.57 -1.28 -11.62
N THR A 137 12.09 -0.41 -10.74
CA THR A 137 11.28 0.65 -10.11
C THR A 137 11.85 2.03 -10.38
N PHE A 138 11.02 3.04 -10.18
CA PHE A 138 11.44 4.44 -10.23
C PHE A 138 10.67 5.29 -9.21
N VAL A 139 11.32 6.34 -8.75
CA VAL A 139 10.72 7.32 -7.84
C VAL A 139 9.75 8.21 -8.61
N ILE A 140 8.47 8.15 -8.27
CA ILE A 140 7.44 9.07 -8.82
C ILE A 140 7.72 10.49 -8.33
N ARG A 141 7.88 10.63 -7.02
CA ARG A 141 8.29 11.88 -6.38
C ARG A 141 9.03 11.60 -5.08
N THR A 142 10.16 12.27 -4.87
CA THR A 142 10.97 12.14 -3.66
C THR A 142 10.17 12.47 -2.42
N GLY A 143 10.27 11.66 -1.36
CA GLY A 143 9.55 11.85 -0.09
C GLY A 143 8.11 11.33 -0.10
N LEU A 144 7.60 10.89 -1.25
CA LEU A 144 6.19 10.52 -1.35
C LEU A 144 5.91 9.21 -0.60
N GLY A 145 4.92 9.26 0.29
CA GLY A 145 4.53 8.14 1.14
C GLY A 145 5.35 7.94 2.43
N ALA A 146 6.51 8.58 2.56
CA ALA A 146 7.45 8.40 3.67
C ALA A 146 7.36 9.52 4.73
N GLY A 147 6.14 9.82 5.21
CA GLY A 147 5.91 10.96 6.10
C GLY A 147 6.68 10.92 7.42
N ASP A 148 7.01 9.72 7.91
CA ASP A 148 7.75 9.47 9.14
C ASP A 148 9.19 8.97 8.90
N ALA A 149 9.65 8.90 7.65
CA ALA A 149 10.97 8.41 7.28
C ALA A 149 11.69 9.43 6.36
N ALA A 150 12.49 10.30 6.98
CA ALA A 150 13.19 11.36 6.27
C ALA A 150 14.14 10.81 5.19
N GLY A 151 14.04 11.34 3.98
CA GLY A 151 14.88 10.96 2.84
C GLY A 151 14.42 9.71 2.08
N GLU A 152 13.36 9.04 2.54
CA GLU A 152 12.83 7.86 1.87
C GLU A 152 11.68 8.21 0.91
N THR A 153 11.35 7.28 0.01
CA THR A 153 10.14 7.31 -0.80
C THR A 153 9.47 5.96 -0.69
N HIS A 154 8.19 5.93 -0.33
CA HIS A 154 7.43 4.68 -0.17
C HIS A 154 6.42 4.46 -1.30
N LEU A 155 6.27 5.39 -2.24
CA LEU A 155 5.46 5.23 -3.44
C LEU A 155 6.33 5.26 -4.69
N LEU A 156 6.45 4.11 -5.35
CA LEU A 156 7.32 3.91 -6.50
C LEU A 156 6.50 3.44 -7.70
N GLY A 157 6.88 3.91 -8.89
CA GLY A 157 6.39 3.32 -10.14
C GLY A 157 7.21 2.07 -10.46
N VAL A 158 6.61 1.15 -11.24
CA VAL A 158 7.24 -0.09 -11.65
C VAL A 158 7.24 -0.16 -13.19
N THR A 159 8.42 -0.33 -13.78
CA THR A 159 8.63 -0.48 -15.23
C THR A 159 8.64 -1.93 -15.69
N ALA A 160 8.85 -2.87 -14.77
CA ALA A 160 8.95 -4.29 -15.11
C ALA A 160 7.59 -4.92 -15.49
N VAL A 161 7.69 -6.02 -16.25
CA VAL A 161 6.56 -6.88 -16.61
C VAL A 161 6.01 -7.62 -15.38
N SER A 162 4.82 -8.20 -15.53
CA SER A 162 4.00 -8.82 -14.47
C SER A 162 4.69 -9.88 -13.58
N HIS A 163 5.84 -10.44 -13.97
CA HIS A 163 6.57 -11.41 -13.14
C HIS A 163 7.33 -10.76 -11.97
N TRP A 164 7.67 -9.46 -12.04
CA TRP A 164 8.47 -8.81 -10.99
C TRP A 164 7.85 -8.96 -9.60
N TRP A 165 6.54 -8.75 -9.49
CA TRP A 165 5.79 -8.91 -8.23
C TRP A 165 5.92 -10.33 -7.64
N GLN A 166 6.01 -11.35 -8.50
CA GLN A 166 6.11 -12.75 -8.09
C GLN A 166 7.49 -13.09 -7.52
N THR A 167 8.53 -12.31 -7.84
CA THR A 167 9.90 -12.50 -7.32
C THR A 167 10.11 -11.84 -5.96
N LEU A 168 9.23 -10.92 -5.55
CA LEU A 168 9.38 -10.18 -4.31
C LEU A 168 9.35 -11.05 -3.04
N PRO A 169 8.57 -12.14 -2.93
CA PRO A 169 8.60 -12.98 -1.73
C PRO A 169 10.00 -13.50 -1.42
N ASP A 170 10.71 -14.04 -2.42
CA ASP A 170 12.05 -14.59 -2.24
C ASP A 170 13.07 -13.50 -1.88
N ARG A 171 12.92 -12.31 -2.46
CA ARG A 171 13.81 -11.17 -2.20
C ARG A 171 13.59 -10.52 -0.83
N LEU A 172 12.38 -10.63 -0.30
CA LEU A 172 11.99 -10.05 0.99
C LEU A 172 12.12 -11.05 2.14
N ALA A 173 12.19 -12.36 1.86
CA ALA A 173 12.36 -13.40 2.87
C ALA A 173 13.57 -13.15 3.80
N PRO A 174 14.75 -12.73 3.30
CA PRO A 174 15.90 -12.45 4.18
C PRO A 174 15.67 -11.31 5.19
N LEU A 175 14.68 -10.44 4.98
CA LEU A 175 14.34 -9.37 5.93
C LEU A 175 13.49 -9.86 7.12
N LEU A 176 13.05 -11.13 7.09
CA LEU A 176 12.25 -11.74 8.14
C LEU A 176 13.06 -12.64 9.08
N GLU A 177 14.33 -12.88 8.75
CA GLU A 177 15.31 -13.64 9.55
C GLU A 177 15.92 -12.76 10.66
#